data_AF-A0A3A8WGF5-F1
#
_entry.id   AF-A0A3A8WGF5-F1
#
_cell.length_a   1.000
_cell.length_b   1.000
_cell.length_c   1.000
_cell.angle_alpha   90.00
_cell.angle_beta   90.00
_cell.angle_gamma   90.00
#
_symmetry.space_group_name_H-M   'P 1'
#
loop_
_entity.id
_entity.type
_entity.pdbx_description
1 polymer ?
#
loop_
_entity_poly.entity_id
_entity_poly.type
_entity_poly.pdbx_seq_one_letter_code
_entity_poly.pdbx_strand_id
1 'polypeptide(L)'
;MKLLQRKEPVVVFLKESLLDSMDWFRINRIYKVKHYTVLYRGEEHIYINPDIEGGQRISEIITVLFKQKYLSQKAEQLLDEVEKLTDGDTINCLLNVWSEWRDKVRKLELHNQAEGILKQVRSKRLYYKARKNREVIDELFNIGFGVYDKESKADFKKGADNVFMYGYLLGMEGCSSPGIPGKATAL
;
A
#
# COMPACT_ATOMS: atom_id res chain seq x y z
N MET A 1 -3.72 3.32 -11.64
CA MET A 1 -3.57 4.02 -10.34
C MET A 1 -2.08 4.26 -10.11
N LYS A 2 -1.63 5.49 -9.89
CA LYS A 2 -0.21 5.81 -9.65
C LYS A 2 0.12 5.53 -8.18
N LEU A 3 1.23 4.83 -7.91
CA LEU A 3 1.73 4.63 -6.54
C LEU A 3 2.30 5.96 -6.01
N LEU A 4 2.24 6.14 -4.69
CA LEU A 4 2.96 7.23 -4.02
C LEU A 4 4.46 7.02 -4.19
N GLN A 5 5.19 8.13 -4.33
CA GLN A 5 6.65 8.20 -4.26
C GLN A 5 7.12 8.50 -2.83
N ARG A 6 6.28 9.13 -2.01
CA ARG A 6 6.58 9.45 -0.60
C ARG A 6 5.50 8.93 0.37
N LYS A 7 5.88 8.65 1.62
CA LYS A 7 4.94 8.24 2.67
C LYS A 7 4.27 9.41 3.40
N GLU A 8 4.89 10.58 3.38
CA GLU A 8 4.42 11.79 4.03
C GLU A 8 3.90 12.78 2.99
N PRO A 9 2.72 13.38 3.16
CA PRO A 9 2.21 14.37 2.22
C PRO A 9 3.03 15.66 2.29
N VAL A 10 3.10 16.37 1.16
CA VAL A 10 3.59 17.75 1.14
C VAL A 10 2.44 18.68 1.43
N VAL A 11 2.56 19.47 2.48
CA VAL A 11 1.56 20.48 2.82
C VAL A 11 1.91 21.78 2.11
N VAL A 12 0.95 22.36 1.38
CA VAL A 12 1.15 23.56 0.55
C VAL A 12 0.02 24.54 0.80
N PHE A 13 0.33 25.83 0.89
CA PHE A 13 -0.69 26.87 0.91
C PHE A 13 -1.17 27.19 -0.50
N LEU A 14 -2.47 27.16 -0.72
CA LEU A 14 -3.10 27.46 -2.01
C LEU A 14 -4.25 28.43 -1.78
N LYS A 15 -4.20 29.60 -2.43
CA LYS A 15 -5.25 30.62 -2.35
C LYS A 15 -6.53 30.16 -3.03
N GLU A 16 -7.67 30.62 -2.51
CA GLU A 16 -8.99 30.32 -3.07
C GLU A 16 -9.13 30.72 -4.55
N SER A 17 -8.52 31.84 -4.96
CA SER A 17 -8.48 32.30 -6.35
C SER A 17 -7.84 31.33 -7.36
N LEU A 18 -7.08 30.34 -6.87
CA LEU A 18 -6.39 29.34 -7.69
C LEU A 18 -7.11 27.98 -7.72
N LEU A 19 -8.28 27.88 -7.06
CA LEU A 19 -9.11 26.69 -7.09
C LEU A 19 -9.87 26.59 -8.42
N ASP A 20 -9.86 25.40 -9.01
CA ASP A 20 -10.65 25.12 -10.20
C ASP A 20 -12.06 24.61 -9.85
N SER A 21 -12.88 24.39 -10.88
CA SER A 21 -14.24 23.87 -10.69
C SER A 21 -14.29 22.48 -10.04
N MET A 22 -13.25 21.66 -10.24
CA MET A 22 -13.19 20.32 -9.65
C MET A 22 -12.83 20.40 -8.16
N ASP A 23 -12.01 21.35 -7.75
CA ASP A 23 -11.72 21.61 -6.35
C ASP A 23 -12.96 22.06 -5.60
N TRP A 24 -13.71 23.00 -6.17
CA TRP A 24 -14.98 23.44 -5.61
C TRP A 24 -15.99 22.30 -5.52
N PHE A 25 -16.02 21.42 -6.52
CA PHE A 25 -16.83 20.21 -6.44
C PHE A 25 -16.41 19.32 -5.27
N ARG A 26 -15.11 19.07 -5.08
CA ARG A 26 -14.61 18.27 -3.95
C ARG A 26 -14.99 18.88 -2.61
N ILE A 27 -14.71 20.17 -2.42
CA ILE A 27 -14.98 20.89 -1.17
C ILE A 27 -16.48 20.84 -0.84
N ASN A 28 -17.33 21.20 -1.79
CA ASN A 28 -18.76 21.36 -1.55
C ASN A 28 -19.56 20.05 -1.56
N ARG A 29 -19.17 19.07 -2.39
CA ARG A 29 -19.96 17.85 -2.62
C ARG A 29 -19.36 16.61 -1.96
N ILE A 30 -18.04 16.49 -1.95
CA ILE A 30 -17.36 15.32 -1.37
C ILE A 30 -17.12 15.56 0.12
N TYR A 31 -16.43 16.65 0.45
CA TYR A 31 -16.08 16.97 1.83
C TYR A 31 -17.19 17.68 2.58
N LYS A 32 -18.12 18.34 1.85
CA LYS A 32 -19.27 19.07 2.41
C LYS A 32 -18.86 20.12 3.44
N VAL A 33 -17.72 20.77 3.21
CA VAL A 33 -17.21 21.85 4.07
C VAL A 33 -17.77 23.17 3.57
N LYS A 34 -18.19 24.03 4.49
CA LYS A 34 -18.79 25.35 4.17
C LYS A 34 -17.78 26.31 3.55
N HIS A 35 -16.53 26.23 4.02
CA HIS A 35 -15.44 27.09 3.60
C HIS A 35 -14.23 26.24 3.24
N TYR A 36 -13.43 26.75 2.30
CA TYR A 36 -12.19 26.09 1.93
C TYR A 36 -11.17 26.23 3.07
N THR A 37 -10.91 25.11 3.75
CA THR A 37 -9.88 25.02 4.79
C THR A 37 -8.75 24.09 4.33
N VAL A 38 -9.12 22.87 3.94
CA VAL A 38 -8.20 21.82 3.50
C VAL A 38 -8.74 21.19 2.21
N LEU A 39 -7.86 20.91 1.26
CA LEU A 39 -8.18 20.26 0.00
C LEU A 39 -7.15 19.17 -0.31
N TYR A 40 -7.64 18.02 -0.73
CA TYR A 40 -6.82 16.93 -1.23
C TYR A 40 -7.26 16.55 -2.64
N ARG A 41 -6.33 16.63 -3.60
CA ARG A 41 -6.63 16.30 -5.01
C ARG A 41 -6.36 14.83 -5.36
N GLY A 42 -6.00 14.01 -4.38
CA GLY A 42 -5.60 12.62 -4.63
C GLY A 42 -4.14 12.45 -5.03
N GLU A 43 -3.34 13.51 -4.95
CA GLU A 43 -1.91 13.50 -5.27
C GLU A 43 -1.05 13.36 -3.99
N GLU A 44 0.20 13.82 -4.03
CA GLU A 44 1.10 13.85 -2.88
C GLU A 44 1.01 15.14 -2.06
N HIS A 45 0.15 16.07 -2.47
CA HIS A 45 -0.01 17.38 -1.86
C HIS A 45 -1.34 17.48 -1.10
N ILE A 46 -1.28 18.09 0.08
CA ILE A 46 -2.45 18.56 0.83
C ILE A 46 -2.40 20.09 0.81
N TYR A 47 -3.48 20.69 0.33
CA TYR A 47 -3.59 22.13 0.19
C TYR A 47 -4.34 22.72 1.38
N ILE A 48 -3.81 23.81 1.91
CA ILE A 48 -4.43 24.58 3.00
C ILE A 48 -4.72 25.97 2.50
N ASN A 49 -5.86 26.52 2.89
CA ASN A 49 -6.18 27.91 2.61
C ASN A 49 -5.26 28.84 3.45
N PRO A 50 -4.44 29.71 2.82
CA PRO A 50 -3.55 30.62 3.54
C PRO A 50 -4.29 31.71 4.32
N ASP A 51 -5.53 32.00 3.96
CA ASP A 51 -6.29 33.13 4.52
C ASP A 51 -7.02 32.77 5.83
N ILE A 52 -6.89 31.51 6.30
CA ILE A 52 -7.48 31.07 7.57
C ILE A 52 -6.59 31.44 8.75
N GLU A 53 -7.22 31.89 9.83
CA GLU A 53 -6.52 32.12 11.08
C GLU A 53 -5.99 30.78 11.63
N GLY A 54 -4.72 30.73 12.02
CA GLY A 54 -4.08 29.49 12.46
C GLY A 54 -3.68 28.52 11.34
N GLY A 55 -3.74 28.92 10.06
CA GLY A 55 -3.36 28.06 8.93
C GLY A 55 -1.96 27.44 9.03
N GLN A 56 -0.98 28.19 9.56
CA GLN A 56 0.37 27.67 9.83
C GLN A 56 0.33 26.52 10.84
N ARG A 57 -0.44 26.66 11.92
CA ARG A 57 -0.56 25.65 12.96
C ARG A 57 -1.23 24.39 12.44
N ILE A 58 -2.28 24.54 11.63
CA ILE A 58 -2.96 23.43 10.96
C ILE A 58 -1.99 22.67 10.04
N SER A 59 -1.10 23.39 9.34
CA SER A 59 -0.08 22.77 8.47
C SER A 59 0.90 21.87 9.24
N GLU A 60 1.33 22.31 10.43
CA GLU A 60 2.17 21.53 11.33
C GLU A 60 1.43 20.29 11.84
N ILE A 61 0.18 20.47 12.26
CA ILE A 61 -0.67 19.40 12.76
C ILE A 61 -0.86 18.33 11.67
N ILE A 62 -1.20 18.70 10.44
CA ILE A 62 -1.37 17.77 9.31
C ILE A 62 -0.07 16.99 9.08
N THR A 63 1.07 17.67 9.10
CA THR A 63 2.38 17.04 8.91
C THR A 63 2.66 15.98 9.98
N VAL A 64 2.29 16.23 11.23
CA VAL A 64 2.45 15.27 12.34
C VAL A 64 1.42 14.14 12.27
N LEU A 65 0.15 14.47 12.00
CA LEU A 65 -0.95 13.53 11.97
C LEU A 65 -0.77 12.48 10.86
N PHE A 66 -0.34 12.90 9.67
CA PHE A 66 -0.21 11.99 8.52
C PHE A 66 0.98 11.03 8.61
N LYS A 67 1.89 11.26 9.57
CA LYS A 67 2.93 10.29 9.95
C LYS A 67 2.38 9.16 10.82
N GLN A 68 1.25 9.37 11.49
CA GLN A 68 0.68 8.37 12.37
C GLN A 68 0.08 7.21 11.57
N LYS A 69 0.32 5.99 12.04
CA LYS A 69 -0.22 4.77 11.43
C LYS A 69 -1.68 4.53 11.84
N TYR A 70 -2.06 5.00 13.02
CA TYR A 70 -3.38 4.81 13.64
C TYR A 70 -3.83 6.13 14.27
N LEU A 71 -5.14 6.31 14.43
CA LEU A 71 -5.72 7.41 15.21
C LEU A 71 -5.51 7.09 16.69
N SER A 72 -4.38 7.54 17.23
CA SER A 72 -4.05 7.42 18.66
C SER A 72 -4.65 8.56 19.47
N GLN A 73 -4.58 8.49 20.80
CA GLN A 73 -4.94 9.62 21.68
C GLN A 73 -4.21 10.92 21.30
N LYS A 74 -2.96 10.83 20.82
CA LYS A 74 -2.22 11.99 20.31
C LYS A 74 -2.82 12.53 19.01
N ALA A 75 -3.32 11.65 18.12
CA ALA A 75 -4.03 12.09 16.92
C ALA A 75 -5.35 12.79 17.26
N GLU A 76 -6.10 12.26 18.24
CA GLU A 76 -7.33 12.89 18.72
C GLU A 76 -7.07 14.30 19.28
N GLN A 77 -6.04 14.45 20.12
CA GLN A 77 -5.64 15.78 20.63
C GLN A 77 -5.26 16.77 19.52
N LEU A 78 -4.62 16.28 18.45
CA LEU A 78 -4.29 17.10 17.28
C LEU A 78 -5.53 17.51 16.50
N LEU A 79 -6.52 16.62 16.38
CA LEU A 79 -7.81 16.91 15.74
C LEU A 79 -8.61 17.91 16.56
N ASP A 80 -8.68 17.75 17.89
CA ASP A 80 -9.34 18.70 18.80
C ASP A 80 -8.72 20.10 18.68
N GLU A 81 -7.40 20.18 18.47
CA GLU A 81 -6.71 21.45 18.24
C GLU A 81 -7.11 22.09 16.91
N VAL A 82 -7.23 21.30 15.83
CA VAL A 82 -7.73 21.80 14.54
C VAL A 82 -9.19 22.26 14.66
N GLU A 83 -10.02 21.55 15.42
CA GLU A 83 -11.44 21.89 15.58
C GLU A 83 -11.60 23.25 16.25
N LYS A 84 -10.78 23.54 17.28
CA LYS A 84 -10.74 24.84 17.95
C LYS A 84 -10.33 26.00 17.03
N LEU A 85 -9.53 25.72 16.00
CA LEU A 85 -9.07 26.72 15.04
C LEU A 85 -10.02 26.87 13.84
N THR A 86 -10.92 25.91 13.62
CA THR A 86 -11.73 25.81 12.39
C THR A 86 -13.17 25.40 12.73
N ASP A 87 -13.62 24.25 12.24
CA ASP A 87 -14.95 23.69 12.47
C ASP A 87 -14.95 22.15 12.37
N GLY A 88 -16.04 21.54 12.84
CA GLY A 88 -16.21 20.09 12.77
C GLY A 88 -16.29 19.52 11.34
N ASP A 89 -16.72 20.33 10.37
CA ASP A 89 -16.76 19.93 8.95
C ASP A 89 -15.33 19.74 8.40
N THR A 90 -14.40 20.61 8.81
CA THR A 90 -12.97 20.53 8.50
C THR A 90 -12.35 19.27 9.11
N ILE A 91 -12.73 18.89 10.33
CA ILE A 91 -12.27 17.64 10.96
C ILE A 91 -12.72 16.42 10.16
N ASN A 92 -14.00 16.38 9.78
CA ASN A 92 -14.53 15.30 8.97
C ASN A 92 -13.83 15.20 7.60
N CYS A 93 -13.57 16.34 6.95
CA CYS A 93 -12.77 16.41 5.74
C CYS A 93 -11.37 15.82 5.96
N LEU A 94 -10.68 16.26 7.00
CA LEU A 94 -9.31 15.88 7.29
C LEU A 94 -9.18 14.38 7.67
N LEU A 95 -10.16 13.82 8.37
CA LEU A 95 -10.26 12.38 8.64
C LEU A 95 -10.44 11.57 7.34
N ASN A 96 -11.30 12.04 6.42
CA ASN A 96 -11.49 11.40 5.13
C ASN A 96 -10.19 11.42 4.31
N VAL A 97 -9.53 12.57 4.24
CA VAL A 97 -8.24 12.73 3.56
C VAL A 97 -7.15 11.85 4.20
N TRP A 98 -7.09 11.79 5.52
CA TRP A 98 -6.14 10.94 6.24
C TRP A 98 -6.38 9.47 5.92
N SER A 99 -7.63 9.01 5.94
CA SER A 99 -8.00 7.63 5.60
C SER A 99 -7.58 7.26 4.18
N GLU A 100 -7.92 8.11 3.20
CA GLU A 100 -7.51 7.91 1.80
C GLU A 100 -5.98 7.89 1.63
N TRP A 101 -5.26 8.77 2.33
CA TRP A 101 -3.80 8.80 2.32
C TRP A 101 -3.22 7.51 2.90
N ARG A 102 -3.71 7.06 4.06
CA ARG A 102 -3.26 5.82 4.71
C ARG A 102 -3.45 4.61 3.81
N ASP A 103 -4.53 4.55 3.05
CA ASP A 103 -4.75 3.50 2.06
C ASP A 103 -3.71 3.50 0.94
N LYS A 104 -3.31 4.68 0.47
CA LYS A 104 -2.24 4.80 -0.53
C LYS A 104 -0.87 4.43 0.04
N VAL A 105 -0.57 4.85 1.27
CA VAL A 105 0.67 4.47 1.97
C VAL A 105 0.73 2.95 2.17
N ARG A 106 -0.37 2.32 2.58
CA ARG A 106 -0.47 0.85 2.73
C ARG A 106 -0.16 0.14 1.41
N LYS A 107 -0.71 0.63 0.29
CA LYS A 107 -0.42 0.06 -1.04
C LYS A 107 1.05 0.20 -1.44
N LEU A 108 1.67 1.34 -1.13
CA LEU A 108 3.11 1.54 -1.34
C LEU A 108 3.95 0.59 -0.47
N GLU A 109 3.58 0.39 0.79
CA GLU A 109 4.27 -0.52 1.70
C GLU A 109 4.19 -1.97 1.22
N LEU A 110 3.01 -2.42 0.79
CA LEU A 110 2.83 -3.75 0.19
C LEU A 110 3.66 -3.92 -1.09
N HIS A 111 3.69 -2.89 -1.95
CA HIS A 111 4.52 -2.90 -3.14
C HIS A 111 6.01 -3.06 -2.78
N ASN A 112 6.51 -2.26 -1.84
CA ASN A 112 7.92 -2.29 -1.42
C ASN A 112 8.28 -3.61 -0.75
N GLN A 113 7.37 -4.20 0.04
CA GLN A 113 7.55 -5.52 0.63
C GLN A 113 7.64 -6.60 -0.45
N ALA A 114 6.71 -6.59 -1.42
CA ALA A 114 6.73 -7.52 -2.56
C ALA A 114 8.02 -7.37 -3.39
N GLU A 115 8.45 -6.14 -3.68
CA GLU A 115 9.69 -5.88 -4.40
C GLU A 115 10.93 -6.36 -3.61
N GLY A 116 10.94 -6.17 -2.30
CA GLY A 116 11.99 -6.68 -1.42
C GLY A 116 12.09 -8.20 -1.46
N ILE A 117 10.96 -8.89 -1.36
CA ILE A 117 10.90 -10.36 -1.49
C ILE A 117 11.35 -10.79 -2.89
N LEU A 118 10.89 -10.12 -3.96
CA LEU A 118 11.31 -10.43 -5.33
C LEU A 118 12.82 -10.21 -5.52
N LYS A 119 13.41 -9.18 -4.94
CA LYS A 119 14.87 -8.97 -4.96
C LYS A 119 15.61 -10.10 -4.23
N GLN A 120 15.09 -10.55 -3.09
CA GLN A 120 15.65 -11.70 -2.36
C GLN A 120 15.56 -13.00 -3.18
N VAL A 121 14.42 -13.28 -3.81
CA VAL A 121 14.24 -14.47 -4.69
C VAL A 121 15.09 -14.37 -5.96
N ARG A 122 15.28 -13.15 -6.50
CA ARG A 122 16.17 -12.88 -7.65
C ARG A 122 17.66 -12.92 -7.28
N SER A 123 18.01 -13.05 -5.99
CA SER A 123 19.37 -13.41 -5.62
C SER A 123 19.73 -14.75 -6.26
N LYS A 124 20.92 -14.82 -6.87
CA LYS A 124 21.28 -15.71 -7.98
C LYS A 124 20.78 -17.18 -7.87
N ARG A 125 20.71 -17.77 -6.68
CA ARG A 125 20.48 -19.22 -6.50
C ARG A 125 19.05 -19.70 -6.80
N LEU A 126 18.02 -18.95 -6.42
CA LEU A 126 16.60 -19.36 -6.60
C LEU A 126 16.12 -19.11 -8.04
N TYR A 127 16.44 -17.94 -8.59
CA TYR A 127 16.08 -17.57 -9.97
C TYR A 127 16.65 -18.53 -11.03
N TYR A 128 17.93 -18.93 -10.93
CA TYR A 128 18.52 -19.87 -11.89
C TYR A 128 17.91 -21.28 -11.78
N LYS A 129 17.49 -21.72 -10.58
CA LYS A 129 16.87 -23.04 -10.39
C LYS A 129 15.42 -23.07 -10.87
N ALA A 130 14.62 -22.06 -10.54
CA ALA A 130 13.25 -21.94 -11.06
C ALA A 130 13.22 -21.81 -12.59
N ARG A 131 14.19 -21.09 -13.19
CA ARG A 131 14.33 -20.98 -14.65
C ARG A 131 14.65 -22.31 -15.33
N LYS A 132 15.42 -23.20 -14.69
CA LYS A 132 15.77 -24.52 -15.24
C LYS A 132 14.56 -25.47 -15.29
N ASN A 133 13.56 -25.24 -14.43
CA ASN A 133 12.34 -26.05 -14.35
C ASN A 133 11.13 -25.35 -15.00
N ARG A 134 11.34 -24.28 -15.78
CA ARG A 134 10.27 -23.46 -16.35
C ARG A 134 9.36 -24.25 -17.29
N GLU A 135 9.93 -25.16 -18.08
CA GLU A 135 9.16 -26.03 -18.97
C GLU A 135 8.19 -26.93 -18.19
N VAL A 136 8.65 -27.53 -17.08
CA VAL A 136 7.82 -28.37 -16.21
C VAL A 136 6.71 -27.56 -15.53
N ILE A 137 7.01 -26.33 -15.11
CA ILE A 137 6.02 -25.43 -14.48
C ILE A 137 4.96 -24.99 -15.51
N ASP A 138 5.39 -24.62 -16.72
CA ASP A 138 4.48 -24.24 -17.82
C ASP A 138 3.60 -25.44 -18.25
N GLU A 139 4.16 -26.65 -18.30
CA GLU A 139 3.41 -27.89 -18.56
C GLU A 139 2.40 -28.20 -17.45
N LEU A 140 2.78 -28.12 -16.18
CA LEU A 140 1.87 -28.34 -15.04
C LEU A 140 0.70 -27.35 -15.04
N PHE A 141 0.94 -26.10 -15.40
CA PHE A 141 -0.11 -25.10 -15.57
C PHE A 141 -1.06 -25.47 -16.72
N ASN A 142 -0.50 -25.83 -17.88
CA ASN A 142 -1.28 -26.17 -19.08
C ASN A 142 -2.16 -27.41 -18.90
N ILE A 143 -1.74 -28.39 -18.09
CA ILE A 143 -2.56 -29.57 -17.78
C ILE A 143 -3.59 -29.32 -16.65
N GLY A 144 -3.66 -28.11 -16.10
CA GLY A 144 -4.61 -27.76 -15.05
C GLY A 144 -4.27 -28.38 -13.69
N PHE A 145 -2.98 -28.53 -13.37
CA PHE A 145 -2.55 -29.10 -12.08
C PHE A 145 -3.17 -28.33 -10.91
N GLY A 146 -3.94 -29.05 -10.07
CA GLY A 146 -4.60 -28.46 -8.90
C GLY A 146 -5.81 -27.58 -9.20
N VAL A 147 -6.30 -27.54 -10.45
CA VAL A 147 -7.53 -26.83 -10.85
C VAL A 147 -8.79 -27.60 -10.42
N TYR A 148 -8.74 -28.93 -10.44
CA TYR A 148 -9.90 -29.76 -10.10
C TYR A 148 -9.81 -30.30 -8.67
N ASP A 149 -10.90 -30.11 -7.92
CA ASP A 149 -11.18 -30.80 -6.67
C ASP A 149 -11.57 -32.29 -6.92
N LYS A 150 -11.55 -33.13 -5.88
CA LYS A 150 -12.24 -34.44 -5.87
C LYS A 150 -13.72 -34.33 -6.29
N GLU A 151 -14.35 -33.18 -6.06
CA GLU A 151 -15.70 -32.82 -6.51
C GLU A 151 -15.79 -32.28 -7.95
N SER A 152 -14.69 -32.30 -8.72
CA SER A 152 -14.63 -31.88 -10.15
C SER A 152 -15.02 -30.43 -10.46
N LYS A 153 -15.11 -29.55 -9.45
CA LYS A 153 -15.26 -28.10 -9.66
C LYS A 153 -13.90 -27.50 -10.04
N ALA A 154 -13.87 -26.79 -11.17
CA ALA A 154 -12.67 -26.08 -11.64
C ALA A 154 -12.48 -24.78 -10.85
N ASP A 155 -11.38 -24.68 -10.11
CA ASP A 155 -10.92 -23.47 -9.42
C ASP A 155 -9.56 -23.06 -9.98
N PHE A 156 -9.60 -22.19 -10.98
CA PHE A 156 -8.41 -21.67 -11.66
C PHE A 156 -7.51 -20.84 -10.74
N LYS A 157 -8.05 -20.22 -9.68
CA LYS A 157 -7.25 -19.45 -8.72
C LYS A 157 -6.44 -20.39 -7.84
N LYS A 158 -7.07 -21.46 -7.35
CA LYS A 158 -6.42 -22.53 -6.59
C LYS A 158 -5.36 -23.27 -7.42
N GLY A 159 -5.63 -23.52 -8.70
CA GLY A 159 -4.64 -24.09 -9.63
C GLY A 159 -3.40 -23.21 -9.79
N ALA A 160 -3.58 -21.89 -9.99
CA ALA A 160 -2.47 -20.95 -10.07
C ALA A 160 -1.62 -20.90 -8.79
N ASP A 161 -2.27 -20.92 -7.61
CA ASP A 161 -1.60 -20.97 -6.32
C ASP A 161 -0.79 -22.27 -6.15
N ASN A 162 -1.34 -23.42 -6.55
CA ASN A 162 -0.66 -24.72 -6.47
C ASN A 162 0.59 -24.80 -7.37
N VAL A 163 0.50 -24.30 -8.61
CA VAL A 163 1.64 -24.26 -9.54
C VAL A 163 2.74 -23.31 -9.02
N PHE A 164 2.35 -22.16 -8.47
CA PHE A 164 3.28 -21.23 -7.83
C PHE A 164 4.02 -21.89 -6.65
N MET A 165 3.30 -22.58 -5.76
CA MET A 165 3.87 -23.27 -4.61
C MET A 165 4.84 -24.40 -5.02
N TYR A 166 4.51 -25.15 -6.08
CA TYR A 166 5.40 -26.18 -6.64
C TYR A 166 6.70 -25.57 -7.19
N GLY A 167 6.61 -24.50 -7.97
CA GLY A 167 7.79 -23.78 -8.48
C GLY A 167 8.66 -23.20 -7.35
N TYR A 168 8.04 -22.73 -6.26
CA TYR A 168 8.74 -22.26 -5.06
C TYR A 168 9.50 -23.39 -4.34
N LEU A 169 8.85 -24.55 -4.13
CA LEU A 169 9.46 -25.73 -3.50
C LEU A 169 10.66 -26.25 -4.29
N LEU A 170 10.55 -26.36 -5.62
CA LEU A 170 11.65 -26.74 -6.49
C LEU A 170 12.84 -25.77 -6.40
N GLY A 171 12.56 -24.48 -6.20
CA GLY A 171 13.61 -23.48 -5.93
C GLY A 171 14.31 -23.72 -4.59
N MET A 172 13.55 -24.09 -3.56
CA MET A 172 14.00 -24.26 -2.17
C MET A 172 14.77 -25.56 -1.93
N GLU A 173 14.41 -26.68 -2.56
CA GLU A 173 15.13 -27.97 -2.47
C GLU A 173 16.60 -27.87 -2.92
N GLY A 174 16.95 -26.78 -3.60
CA GLY A 174 18.31 -26.47 -4.00
C GLY A 174 19.16 -25.64 -3.02
N CYS A 175 18.59 -25.17 -1.91
CA CYS A 175 19.26 -24.36 -0.90
C CYS A 175 19.74 -25.17 0.32
N SER A 176 19.34 -26.43 0.45
CA SER A 176 20.00 -27.40 1.33
C SER A 176 21.37 -27.76 0.75
N SER A 177 22.46 -27.42 1.44
CA SER A 177 23.81 -27.93 1.13
C SER A 177 24.68 -27.85 2.39
N PRO A 178 25.80 -28.57 2.47
CA PRO A 178 26.03 -30.01 2.36
C PRO A 178 26.51 -30.59 3.71
N GLY A 179 26.35 -31.90 3.94
CA GLY A 179 27.11 -32.64 4.96
C GLY A 179 26.36 -33.05 6.23
N ILE A 180 25.95 -34.32 6.26
CA ILE A 180 26.31 -35.19 7.39
C ILE A 180 27.00 -36.40 6.78
N PRO A 181 28.27 -36.69 7.14
CA PRO A 181 29.03 -37.79 6.59
C PRO A 181 28.64 -39.11 7.28
N GLY A 182 28.65 -40.19 6.49
CA GLY A 182 28.89 -41.54 6.98
C GLY A 182 27.70 -42.28 7.60
N LYS A 183 27.11 -43.19 6.81
CA LYS A 183 27.33 -44.63 6.99
C LYS A 183 26.69 -45.39 5.84
N ALA A 184 27.54 -45.79 4.90
CA ALA A 184 27.35 -47.04 4.18
C ALA A 184 27.91 -48.17 5.05
N THR A 185 27.06 -49.16 5.33
CA THR A 185 27.41 -50.58 5.47
C THR A 185 26.09 -51.33 5.32
N ALA A 186 25.84 -51.89 4.13
CA ALA A 186 26.15 -53.26 3.76
C ALA A 186 25.09 -54.25 4.29
N LEU A 187 24.22 -54.69 3.38
CA LEU A 187 24.11 -56.08 2.93
C LEU A 187 23.86 -56.08 1.43
#